data_AF-A0A7K4ACE7-F1
#
_entry.id   AF-A0A7K4ACE7-F1
#
_cell.length_a   1.000
_cell.length_b   1.000
_cell.length_c   1.000
_cell.angle_alpha   90.00
_cell.angle_beta   90.00
_cell.angle_gamma   90.00
#
_symmetry.space_group_name_H-M   'P 1'
#
loop_
_entity.id
_entity.type
_entity.pdbx_description
1 polymer ?
#
loop_
_entity_poly.entity_id
_entity_poly.type
_entity_poly.pdbx_seq_one_letter_code
_entity_poly.pdbx_strand_id
1 'polypeptide(L)'
;MNPIIVVVYIRSGLKTFKRGPSNVGKIPMPEILLFTKPECQKCDYVKDRMPGNLEISYVDTSTPEGLAEAAYYEILGKNVPILVVDDQVVEGAIAIMSRLKELANGQA
;
A
#
# COMPACT_ATOMS: atom_id res chain seq x y z
N MET A 1 31.51 -12.10 3.16
CA MET A 1 32.20 -12.02 1.85
C MET A 1 32.46 -10.56 1.54
N ASN A 2 33.68 -10.23 1.09
CA ASN A 2 34.30 -8.89 1.15
C ASN A 2 33.53 -7.74 0.46
N PRO A 3 33.52 -6.51 1.03
CA PRO A 3 32.96 -5.34 0.36
C PRO A 3 33.82 -4.93 -0.83
N ILE A 4 33.19 -4.70 -1.99
CA ILE A 4 33.83 -4.13 -3.17
C ILE A 4 34.01 -2.62 -2.93
N ILE A 5 35.25 -2.19 -2.74
CA ILE A 5 35.61 -0.77 -2.65
C ILE A 5 35.84 -0.25 -4.07
N VAL A 6 34.98 0.64 -4.53
CA VAL A 6 35.16 1.34 -5.81
C VAL A 6 35.91 2.64 -5.54
N VAL A 7 37.14 2.73 -6.02
CA VAL A 7 37.96 3.95 -5.94
C VAL A 7 37.73 4.75 -7.22
N VAL A 8 37.14 5.94 -7.09
CA VAL A 8 36.96 6.87 -8.22
C VAL A 8 37.96 8.02 -8.07
N TYR A 9 38.81 8.22 -9.08
CA TYR A 9 39.76 9.34 -9.12
C TYR A 9 39.05 10.58 -9.68
N ILE A 10 38.76 11.54 -8.81
CA ILE A 10 38.31 12.89 -9.18
C ILE A 10 39.46 13.88 -8.98
N ARG A 11 39.51 14.90 -9.85
CA ARG A 11 40.64 15.86 -10.05
C ARG A 11 40.99 16.71 -8.81
N SER A 12 40.38 16.45 -7.65
CA SER A 12 40.53 17.19 -6.39
C SER A 12 40.76 16.29 -5.16
N GLY A 13 41.18 15.03 -5.35
CA GLY A 13 41.61 14.13 -4.26
C GLY A 13 40.83 12.82 -4.17
N LEU A 14 41.45 11.80 -3.57
CA LEU A 14 40.86 10.47 -3.35
C LEU A 14 39.68 10.58 -2.37
N LYS A 15 38.46 10.36 -2.85
CA LYS A 15 37.30 10.08 -1.98
C LYS A 15 36.98 8.59 -2.05
N THR A 16 37.13 7.90 -0.93
CA THR A 16 36.62 6.54 -0.75
C THR A 16 35.12 6.62 -0.48
N PHE A 17 34.31 6.27 -1.48
CA PHE A 17 32.86 6.24 -1.33
C PHE A 17 32.45 4.85 -0.81
N LYS A 18 32.03 4.77 0.45
CA LYS A 18 31.39 3.55 0.98
C LYS A 18 29.99 3.47 0.37
N ARG A 19 29.83 2.64 -0.66
CA ARG A 19 28.52 2.25 -1.16
C ARG A 19 27.83 1.45 -0.05
N GLY A 20 26.83 2.04 0.60
CA GLY A 20 25.90 1.29 1.44
C GLY A 20 25.16 0.25 0.59
N PRO A 21 24.56 -0.79 1.20
CA PRO A 21 23.76 -1.75 0.46
C PRO A 21 22.64 -0.99 -0.25
N SER A 22 22.70 -0.99 -1.59
CA SER A 22 21.56 -0.61 -2.42
C SER A 22 20.38 -1.44 -1.93
N ASN A 23 19.34 -0.78 -1.43
CA ASN A 23 18.10 -1.45 -1.06
C ASN A 23 17.69 -2.33 -2.24
N VAL A 24 17.64 -3.63 -1.93
CA VAL A 24 17.24 -4.73 -2.79
C VAL A 24 15.97 -4.33 -3.54
N GLY A 25 15.92 -4.69 -4.83
CA GLY A 25 14.79 -4.41 -5.71
C GLY A 25 13.46 -4.55 -4.99
N LYS A 26 12.73 -3.44 -4.90
CA LYS A 26 11.36 -3.39 -4.40
C LYS A 26 10.54 -4.23 -5.38
N ILE A 27 10.22 -5.47 -5.02
CA ILE A 27 9.03 -6.14 -5.57
C ILE A 27 7.91 -5.10 -5.35
N PRO A 28 7.18 -4.64 -6.38
CA PRO A 28 6.10 -3.70 -6.14
C PRO A 28 5.13 -4.42 -5.21
N MET A 29 5.13 -4.02 -3.93
CA MET A 29 4.07 -4.46 -3.05
C MET A 29 2.79 -3.81 -3.57
N PRO A 30 1.71 -4.60 -3.72
CA PRO A 30 0.47 -4.05 -4.21
C PRO A 30 0.03 -2.92 -3.30
N GLU A 31 -0.40 -1.79 -3.86
CA GLU A 31 -0.95 -0.70 -3.06
C GLU A 31 -2.36 -1.09 -2.63
N ILE A 32 -2.56 -1.31 -1.34
CA ILE A 32 -3.85 -1.73 -0.77
C ILE A 32 -4.44 -0.55 0.00
N LEU A 33 -5.52 0.03 -0.54
CA LEU A 33 -6.27 1.11 0.09
C LEU A 33 -7.62 0.60 0.58
N LEU A 34 -7.98 0.88 1.83
CA LEU A 34 -9.33 0.68 2.34
C LEU A 34 -10.01 2.03 2.57
N PHE A 35 -11.01 2.30 1.75
CA PHE A 35 -11.88 3.46 1.89
C PHE A 35 -12.95 3.20 2.94
N THR A 36 -13.01 4.10 3.92
CA THR A 36 -13.88 4.01 5.09
C THR A 36 -14.55 5.35 5.38
N LYS A 37 -15.43 5.37 6.37
CA LYS A 37 -16.11 6.57 6.85
C LYS A 37 -16.28 6.47 8.37
N PRO A 38 -16.29 7.60 9.13
CA PRO A 38 -16.81 7.63 10.48
C PRO A 38 -18.22 7.02 10.54
N GLU A 39 -18.52 6.37 11.67
CA GLU A 39 -19.83 5.75 11.94
C GLU A 39 -20.20 4.62 10.96
N CYS A 40 -19.20 3.85 10.51
CA CYS A 40 -19.38 2.71 9.60
C CYS A 40 -19.12 1.37 10.30
N GLN A 41 -20.17 0.75 10.86
CA GLN A 41 -20.08 -0.55 11.54
C GLN A 41 -19.50 -1.66 10.65
N LYS A 42 -19.79 -1.63 9.35
CA LYS A 42 -19.23 -2.59 8.38
C LYS A 42 -17.73 -2.38 8.14
N CYS A 43 -17.26 -1.15 8.23
CA CYS A 43 -15.86 -0.82 8.08
C CYS A 43 -15.07 -1.34 9.28
N ASP A 44 -15.60 -1.21 10.49
CA ASP A 44 -14.99 -1.78 11.70
C ASP A 44 -14.88 -3.32 11.60
N TYR A 45 -15.95 -3.98 11.14
CA TYR A 45 -15.93 -5.44 10.91
C TYR A 45 -14.81 -5.89 9.97
N VAL A 46 -14.54 -5.11 8.91
CA VAL A 46 -13.47 -5.37 7.94
C VAL A 46 -12.10 -5.10 8.56
N LYS A 47 -11.93 -3.97 9.26
CA LYS A 47 -10.68 -3.59 9.96
C LYS A 47 -10.23 -4.65 10.97
N ASP A 48 -11.16 -5.18 11.76
CA ASP A 48 -10.89 -6.23 12.76
C ASP A 48 -10.41 -7.56 12.15
N ARG A 49 -10.66 -7.79 10.85
CA ARG A 49 -10.33 -9.04 10.14
C ARG A 49 -9.19 -8.86 9.15
N MET A 50 -8.52 -7.71 9.17
CA MET A 50 -7.42 -7.45 8.26
C MET A 50 -6.22 -8.34 8.59
N PRO A 51 -5.63 -8.99 7.57
CA PRO A 51 -4.47 -9.84 7.77
C PRO A 51 -3.24 -8.97 8.06
N GLY A 52 -2.54 -9.26 9.16
CA GLY A 52 -1.42 -8.44 9.65
C GLY A 52 -0.14 -8.50 8.81
N ASN A 53 -0.10 -9.34 7.77
CA ASN A 53 1.01 -9.45 6.82
C ASN A 53 0.83 -8.57 5.57
N LEU A 54 -0.25 -7.79 5.47
CA LEU A 54 -0.47 -6.83 4.39
C LEU A 54 -0.30 -5.40 4.91
N GLU A 55 0.38 -4.56 4.13
CA GLU A 55 0.45 -3.12 4.37
C GLU A 55 -0.80 -2.48 3.76
N ILE A 56 -1.69 -1.96 4.63
CA ILE A 56 -2.99 -1.43 4.22
C ILE A 56 -3.09 0.02 4.66
N SER A 57 -3.40 0.90 3.70
CA SER A 57 -3.64 2.32 3.95
C SER A 57 -5.13 2.57 4.11
N TYR A 58 -5.50 3.24 5.20
CA TYR A 58 -6.90 3.60 5.47
C TYR A 58 -7.18 5.02 4.97
N VAL A 59 -8.21 5.16 4.14
CA VAL A 59 -8.62 6.45 3.59
C VAL A 59 -10.00 6.78 4.12
N ASP A 60 -10.14 7.93 4.80
CA ASP A 60 -11.42 8.40 5.32
C ASP A 60 -12.12 9.30 4.31
N THR A 61 -13.21 8.79 3.73
CA THR A 61 -14.05 9.51 2.76
C THR A 61 -14.87 10.64 3.36
N SER A 62 -14.76 10.94 4.67
CA SER A 62 -15.31 12.17 5.26
C SER A 62 -14.33 13.34 5.31
N THR A 63 -13.04 13.12 5.05
CA THR A 63 -12.07 14.22 4.98
C THR A 63 -11.90 14.70 3.53
N PRO A 64 -11.51 15.97 3.31
CA PRO A 64 -11.23 16.48 1.97
C PRO A 64 -10.20 15.65 1.21
N GLU A 65 -9.17 15.17 1.90
CA GLU A 65 -8.10 14.35 1.32
C GLU A 65 -8.63 12.99 0.88
N GLY A 66 -9.39 12.30 1.75
CA GLY A 66 -9.94 11.00 1.38
C GLY A 66 -11.06 11.08 0.35
N LEU A 67 -11.78 12.20 0.26
CA LEU A 67 -12.69 12.49 -0.84
C LEU A 67 -11.95 12.69 -2.17
N ALA A 68 -10.78 13.36 -2.16
CA ALA A 68 -9.97 13.53 -3.36
C ALA A 68 -9.46 12.17 -3.88
N GLU A 69 -8.97 11.31 -2.99
CA GLU A 69 -8.59 9.93 -3.34
C GLU A 69 -9.78 9.12 -3.85
N ALA A 70 -10.94 9.20 -3.19
CA ALA A 70 -12.14 8.52 -3.64
C ALA A 70 -12.61 8.99 -5.02
N ALA A 71 -12.34 10.26 -5.38
CA ALA A 71 -12.62 10.80 -6.70
C ALA A 71 -11.68 10.21 -7.76
N TYR A 72 -10.40 10.08 -7.42
CA TYR A 72 -9.38 9.51 -8.30
C TYR A 72 -9.75 8.08 -8.73
N TYR A 73 -10.22 7.25 -7.80
CA TYR A 73 -10.66 5.88 -8.07
C TYR A 73 -12.12 5.75 -8.53
N GLU A 74 -12.80 6.86 -8.86
CA GLU A 74 -14.21 6.88 -9.32
C GLU A 74 -15.21 6.19 -8.35
N ILE A 75 -14.94 6.28 -7.05
CA ILE A 75 -15.76 5.69 -5.97
C ILE A 75 -16.48 6.74 -5.11
N LEU A 76 -16.51 8.00 -5.53
CA LEU A 76 -17.29 9.04 -4.88
C LEU A 76 -18.77 8.67 -4.80
N GLY A 77 -19.35 8.84 -3.61
CA GLY A 77 -20.77 8.56 -3.35
C GLY A 77 -21.13 7.06 -3.29
N LYS A 78 -20.16 6.16 -3.45
CA LYS A 78 -20.37 4.72 -3.26
C LYS A 78 -20.43 4.34 -1.77
N ASN A 79 -21.00 3.18 -1.48
CA ASN A 79 -21.14 2.70 -0.11
C ASN A 79 -19.84 2.06 0.38
N VAL A 80 -19.25 2.63 1.42
CA VAL A 80 -18.12 2.03 2.15
C VAL A 80 -18.57 0.79 2.96
N PRO A 81 -17.69 -0.18 3.23
CA PRO A 81 -16.26 -0.24 2.89
C PRO A 81 -15.99 -0.59 1.41
N ILE A 82 -14.91 -0.01 0.86
CA ILE A 82 -14.40 -0.29 -0.50
C ILE A 82 -12.90 -0.55 -0.40
N LEU A 83 -12.43 -1.61 -1.04
CA LEU A 83 -11.01 -1.96 -1.13
C LEU A 83 -10.51 -1.63 -2.53
N VAL A 84 -9.36 -0.97 -2.62
CA VAL A 84 -8.63 -0.79 -3.88
C VAL A 84 -7.29 -1.52 -3.77
N VAL A 85 -6.96 -2.29 -4.81
CA VAL A 85 -5.71 -3.05 -4.91
C VAL A 85 -5.12 -2.81 -6.29
N ASP A 86 -4.02 -2.06 -6.39
CA ASP A 86 -3.40 -1.70 -7.68
C ASP A 86 -4.45 -1.24 -8.72
N ASP A 87 -5.22 -0.21 -8.38
CA ASP A 87 -6.34 0.36 -9.17
C ASP A 87 -7.60 -0.53 -9.30
N GLN A 88 -7.61 -1.76 -8.79
CA GLN A 88 -8.81 -2.60 -8.82
C GLN A 88 -9.73 -2.30 -7.65
N VAL A 89 -10.92 -1.78 -7.96
CA VAL A 89 -11.96 -1.48 -6.98
C VAL A 89 -12.79 -2.73 -6.66
N VAL A 90 -12.85 -3.09 -5.38
CA VAL A 90 -13.66 -4.18 -4.84
C VAL A 90 -14.65 -3.62 -3.83
N GLU A 91 -15.94 -3.77 -4.14
CA GLU A 91 -17.03 -3.25 -3.32
C GLU A 91 -17.70 -4.35 -2.49
N GLY A 92 -18.08 -4.01 -1.26
CA GLY A 92 -18.85 -4.88 -0.38
C GLY A 92 -18.01 -5.82 0.48
N ALA A 93 -18.42 -5.97 1.74
CA ALA A 93 -17.64 -6.67 2.77
C ALA A 93 -17.28 -8.13 2.40
N ILE A 94 -18.16 -8.87 1.73
CA ILE A 94 -17.90 -10.27 1.36
C ILE A 94 -16.77 -10.38 0.32
N ALA A 95 -16.86 -9.57 -0.75
CA ALA A 95 -15.86 -9.56 -1.82
C ALA A 95 -14.50 -9.06 -1.31
N ILE A 96 -14.51 -8.01 -0.48
CA ILE A 96 -13.31 -7.47 0.18
C ILE A 96 -12.63 -8.55 1.04
N MET A 97 -13.40 -9.30 1.84
CA MET A 97 -12.85 -10.39 2.66
C MET A 97 -12.27 -11.53 1.82
N SER A 98 -12.88 -11.88 0.68
CA SER A 98 -12.31 -12.87 -0.24
C SER A 98 -10.99 -12.37 -0.80
N ARG A 99 -10.96 -11.13 -1.30
CA ARG A 99 -9.77 -10.54 -1.91
C ARG A 99 -8.60 -10.41 -0.95
N LEU A 100 -8.86 -10.00 0.29
CA LEU A 100 -7.83 -9.92 1.33
C LEU A 100 -7.22 -11.28 1.68
N LYS A 101 -8.02 -12.35 1.67
CA LYS A 101 -7.50 -13.72 1.90
C LYS A 101 -6.60 -14.18 0.76
N GLU A 102 -6.99 -13.90 -0.49
CA GLU A 102 -6.17 -14.21 -1.67
C GLU A 102 -4.81 -13.50 -1.60
N LEU A 103 -4.81 -12.19 -1.30
CA LEU A 103 -3.60 -11.39 -1.14
C LEU A 103 -2.71 -11.91 -0.02
N ALA A 104 -3.30 -12.23 1.14
CA ALA A 104 -2.54 -12.76 2.28
C ALA A 104 -1.90 -14.13 2.01
N ASN A 105 -2.48 -14.93 1.11
CA ASN A 105 -1.96 -16.24 0.70
C ASN A 105 -0.95 -16.15 -0.47
N GLY A 106 -0.61 -14.94 -0.94
CA GLY A 106 0.29 -14.75 -2.08
C GLY A 106 -0.32 -15.16 -3.42
N GLN A 107 -1.65 -15.17 -3.53
CA GLN A 107 -2.39 -15.45 -4.75
C GLN A 107 -2.86 -14.12 -5.34
N ALA A 108 -1.96 -13.39 -5.98
CA ALA A 108 -2.27 -12.16 -6.71
C ALA A 108 -1.42 -12.05 -7.98
#